data_AF-A0A6A5YH54-F1
#
_entry.id   AF-A0A6A5YH54-F1
#
_cell.length_a   1.000
_cell.length_b   1.000
_cell.length_c   1.000
_cell.angle_alpha   90.00
_cell.angle_beta   90.00
_cell.angle_gamma   90.00
#
_symmetry.space_group_name_H-M   'P 1'
#
loop_
_entity.id
_entity.type
_entity.pdbx_description
1 polymer ?
#
loop_
_entity_poly.entity_id
_entity_poly.type
_entity_poly.pdbx_seq_one_letter_code
_entity_poly.pdbx_strand_id
1 'polypeptide(L)'
;MLRPRPKDFDRQDDRPADSDELANVWRKVKNIFINARDCKKGNRDENAWCYDVVWPLLLLAIALYGDKRWWLQSVQTQSIESAYLSTVPAPNGKDKAIDRKTDFVLAYSHRHHELSALYERLRAANHDVISHTTDPFTKRTALFSGLEVKPDYGNLTEAELQMSIWMAASLRKKQELATAAGVPYKSLPDLVEPAVAVVGHQHYIYYAFQQDDFVDGQRGVHVLGPESDRFDALKTDSIRGIFRLLRLYGNLLRYGMDEEENGYWGRFFKPVLENMAKSERAGAALSS
;
A
#
# COMPACT_ATOMS: atom_id res chain seq x y z
N MET A 1 9.95 23.59 19.27
CA MET A 1 8.49 23.35 19.45
C MET A 1 7.73 24.07 18.36
N LEU A 2 7.02 23.34 17.52
CA LEU A 2 6.32 23.88 16.35
C LEU A 2 4.85 24.11 16.76
N ARG A 3 4.41 25.37 16.90
CA ARG A 3 3.04 25.72 17.32
C ARG A 3 1.99 25.26 16.28
N PRO A 4 0.79 24.79 16.70
CA PRO A 4 -0.30 24.48 15.78
C PRO A 4 -0.73 25.71 14.96
N ARG A 5 -1.05 25.53 13.67
CA ARG A 5 -1.58 26.59 12.81
C ARG A 5 -3.12 26.50 12.76
N PRO A 6 -3.84 27.59 12.46
CA PRO A 6 -5.30 27.57 12.36
C PRO A 6 -5.88 26.50 11.40
N LYS A 7 -5.16 26.18 10.31
CA LYS A 7 -5.52 25.12 9.34
C LYS A 7 -5.29 23.69 9.85
N ASP A 8 -4.65 23.54 11.01
CA ASP A 8 -4.41 22.24 11.63
C ASP A 8 -5.62 21.80 12.49
N PHE A 9 -6.64 22.65 12.66
CA PHE A 9 -7.88 22.35 13.39
C PHE A 9 -9.05 22.14 12.43
N ASP A 10 -9.82 21.08 12.66
CA ASP A 10 -11.13 20.90 12.04
C ASP A 10 -12.15 21.75 12.79
N ARG A 11 -12.73 22.74 12.12
CA ARG A 11 -13.72 23.65 12.73
C ARG A 11 -15.13 23.07 12.74
N GLN A 12 -15.34 21.94 12.06
CA GLN A 12 -16.60 21.22 12.04
C GLN A 12 -16.66 20.12 13.10
N ASP A 13 -15.55 19.89 13.83
CA ASP A 13 -15.52 18.92 14.94
C ASP A 13 -16.29 19.48 16.15
N ASP A 14 -17.51 19.01 16.33
CA ASP A 14 -18.42 19.34 17.43
C ASP A 14 -18.37 18.30 18.56
N ARG A 15 -17.46 17.31 18.48
CA ARG A 15 -17.34 16.27 19.49
C ARG A 15 -16.92 16.87 20.83
N PRO A 16 -17.49 16.40 21.95
CA PRO A 16 -17.07 16.82 23.27
C PRO A 16 -15.58 16.56 23.48
N ALA A 17 -14.86 17.55 24.03
CA ALA A 17 -13.42 17.46 24.28
C ALA A 17 -13.04 16.32 25.24
N ASP A 18 -14.00 15.80 25.99
CA ASP A 18 -13.90 14.70 26.94
C ASP A 18 -14.44 13.35 26.40
N SER A 19 -14.72 13.24 25.09
CA SER A 19 -15.19 11.98 24.53
C SER A 19 -14.15 10.86 24.74
N ASP A 20 -14.63 9.69 25.16
CA ASP A 20 -13.81 8.48 25.32
C ASP A 20 -13.01 8.13 24.06
N GLU A 21 -13.55 8.51 22.89
CA GLU A 21 -12.92 8.35 21.59
C GLU A 21 -11.66 9.21 21.46
N LEU A 22 -11.73 10.52 21.73
CA LEU A 22 -10.57 11.41 21.68
C LEU A 22 -9.51 11.00 22.70
N ALA A 23 -9.93 10.63 23.92
CA ALA A 23 -9.04 10.12 24.95
C ALA A 23 -8.32 8.82 24.51
N ASN A 24 -9.03 7.92 23.83
CA ASN A 24 -8.46 6.68 23.27
C ASN A 24 -7.45 6.96 22.16
N VAL A 25 -7.75 7.86 21.22
CA VAL A 25 -6.81 8.27 20.16
C VAL A 25 -5.55 8.87 20.77
N TRP A 26 -5.70 9.79 21.71
CA TRP A 26 -4.58 10.44 22.39
C TRP A 26 -3.68 9.43 23.13
N ARG A 27 -4.27 8.47 23.84
CA ARG A 27 -3.54 7.37 24.51
C ARG A 27 -2.77 6.52 23.51
N LYS A 28 -3.38 6.14 22.38
CA LYS A 28 -2.69 5.35 21.33
C LYS A 28 -1.53 6.13 20.71
N VAL A 29 -1.72 7.42 20.40
CA VAL A 29 -0.64 8.29 19.89
C VAL A 29 0.51 8.42 20.87
N LYS A 30 0.23 8.59 22.16
CA LYS A 30 1.27 8.60 23.21
C LYS A 30 2.03 7.28 23.27
N ASN A 31 1.33 6.15 23.18
CA ASN A 31 1.99 4.84 23.19
C ASN A 31 2.91 4.67 21.97
N ILE A 32 2.47 5.04 20.77
CA ILE A 32 3.32 5.00 19.56
C ILE A 32 4.58 5.87 19.75
N PHE A 33 4.43 7.08 20.31
CA PHE A 33 5.56 7.97 20.59
C PHE A 33 6.56 7.36 21.57
N ILE A 34 6.06 6.81 22.69
CA ILE A 34 6.91 6.18 23.71
C ILE A 34 7.63 4.96 23.12
N ASN A 35 6.89 4.09 22.43
CA ASN A 35 7.44 2.90 21.79
C ASN A 35 8.53 3.25 20.77
N ALA A 36 8.30 4.26 19.92
CA ALA A 36 9.30 4.70 18.94
C ALA A 36 10.58 5.21 19.61
N ARG A 37 10.43 6.01 20.68
CA ARG A 37 11.56 6.51 21.46
C ARG A 37 12.32 5.36 22.13
N ASP A 38 11.62 4.38 22.67
CA ASP A 38 12.22 3.24 23.37
C ASP A 38 12.89 2.29 22.36
N CYS A 39 12.33 2.10 21.16
CA CYS A 39 12.97 1.40 20.04
C CYS A 39 14.30 2.05 19.66
N LYS A 40 14.31 3.39 19.50
CA LYS A 40 15.54 4.13 19.21
C LYS A 40 16.56 4.03 20.33
N LYS A 41 16.17 4.29 21.58
CA LYS A 41 17.08 4.25 22.74
C LYS A 41 17.66 2.87 22.99
N GLY A 42 16.84 1.84 22.80
CA GLY A 42 17.24 0.45 22.97
C GLY A 42 17.95 -0.16 21.76
N ASN A 43 18.15 0.62 20.68
CA ASN A 43 18.69 0.12 19.41
C ASN A 43 17.96 -1.16 18.94
N ARG A 44 16.64 -1.16 19.04
CA ARG A 44 15.82 -2.34 18.75
C ARG A 44 15.77 -2.64 17.26
N ASP A 45 15.56 -3.92 16.95
CA ASP A 45 15.58 -4.49 15.61
C ASP A 45 14.36 -4.10 14.75
N GLU A 46 14.39 -4.53 13.49
CA GLU A 46 13.32 -4.29 12.50
C GLU A 46 11.94 -4.75 13.01
N ASN A 47 11.87 -5.92 13.63
CA ASN A 47 10.61 -6.47 14.15
C ASN A 47 10.00 -5.59 15.25
N ALA A 48 10.83 -5.04 16.15
CA ALA A 48 10.35 -4.08 17.14
C ALA A 48 9.75 -2.82 16.49
N TRP A 49 10.42 -2.26 15.48
CA TRP A 49 9.89 -1.10 14.75
C TRP A 49 8.59 -1.43 14.01
N CYS A 50 8.53 -2.61 13.38
CA CYS A 50 7.35 -3.14 12.71
C CYS A 50 6.14 -3.21 13.65
N TYR A 51 6.26 -3.92 14.78
CA TYR A 51 5.09 -4.28 15.60
C TYR A 51 4.81 -3.34 16.76
N ASP A 52 5.81 -2.61 17.28
CA ASP A 52 5.61 -1.68 18.40
C ASP A 52 5.31 -0.25 17.93
N VAL A 53 5.65 0.11 16.68
CA VAL A 53 5.54 1.49 16.17
C VAL A 53 4.66 1.58 14.92
N VAL A 54 5.04 0.90 13.83
CA VAL A 54 4.39 1.06 12.52
C VAL A 54 3.02 0.39 12.50
N TRP A 55 2.92 -0.85 12.99
CA TRP A 55 1.66 -1.59 13.01
C TRP A 55 0.57 -0.88 13.84
N PRO A 56 0.82 -0.41 15.09
CA PRO A 56 -0.19 0.33 15.85
C PRO A 56 -0.58 1.67 15.20
N LEU A 57 0.38 2.35 14.54
CA LEU A 57 0.12 3.58 13.80
C LEU A 57 -0.84 3.36 12.63
N LEU A 58 -0.60 2.33 11.82
CA LEU A 58 -1.44 1.98 10.67
C LEU A 58 -2.82 1.49 11.12
N LEU A 59 -2.89 0.65 12.16
CA LEU A 59 -4.17 0.22 12.73
C LEU A 59 -4.99 1.41 13.25
N LEU A 60 -4.34 2.41 13.86
CA LEU A 60 -5.02 3.63 14.28
C LEU A 60 -5.50 4.45 13.07
N ALA A 61 -4.70 4.59 12.01
CA ALA A 61 -5.13 5.27 10.79
C ALA A 61 -6.32 4.55 10.13
N ILE A 62 -6.30 3.21 10.03
CA ILE A 62 -7.39 2.40 9.50
C ILE A 62 -8.64 2.55 10.37
N ALA A 63 -8.50 2.55 11.70
CA ALA A 63 -9.64 2.74 12.61
C ALA A 63 -10.30 4.12 12.43
N LEU A 64 -9.50 5.16 12.18
CA LEU A 64 -9.99 6.54 12.04
C LEU A 64 -10.54 6.86 10.65
N TYR A 65 -9.94 6.30 9.59
CA TYR A 65 -10.20 6.73 8.20
C TYR A 65 -10.57 5.58 7.27
N GLY A 66 -10.47 4.33 7.72
CA GLY A 66 -10.54 3.17 6.85
C GLY A 66 -11.95 2.63 6.59
N ASP A 67 -12.98 3.10 7.30
CA ASP A 67 -14.39 2.72 7.06
C ASP A 67 -14.62 1.20 6.92
N LYS A 68 -13.84 0.38 7.65
CA LYS A 68 -13.84 -1.10 7.58
C LYS A 68 -13.48 -1.70 6.20
N ARG A 69 -13.16 -0.88 5.19
CA ARG A 69 -12.79 -1.29 3.83
C ARG A 69 -11.33 -1.73 3.72
N TRP A 70 -10.53 -1.46 4.73
CA TRP A 70 -9.10 -1.73 4.74
C TRP A 70 -8.73 -2.81 5.74
N TRP A 71 -7.72 -3.61 5.37
CA TRP A 71 -7.10 -4.61 6.22
C TRP A 71 -5.58 -4.52 6.09
N LEU A 72 -4.88 -4.26 7.18
CA LEU A 72 -3.43 -4.35 7.23
C LEU A 72 -2.98 -5.82 7.22
N GLN A 73 -2.10 -6.19 6.30
CA GLN A 73 -1.51 -7.53 6.19
C GLN A 73 0.00 -7.47 6.42
N SER A 74 0.52 -8.48 7.12
CA SER A 74 1.96 -8.77 7.14
C SER A 74 2.30 -9.68 5.98
N VAL A 75 3.24 -9.23 5.15
CA VAL A 75 3.71 -9.95 3.95
C VAL A 75 5.21 -10.24 4.00
N GLN A 76 5.83 -10.06 5.17
CA GLN A 76 7.25 -10.31 5.45
C GLN A 76 7.76 -11.69 4.97
N THR A 77 6.90 -12.70 5.02
CA THR A 77 7.27 -14.08 4.63
C THR A 77 6.80 -14.44 3.22
N GLN A 78 6.00 -13.61 2.56
CA GLN A 78 5.33 -13.93 1.30
C GLN A 78 6.24 -13.58 0.12
N SER A 79 6.29 -14.45 -0.89
CA SER A 79 7.05 -14.20 -2.11
C SER A 79 6.18 -13.55 -3.18
N ILE A 80 6.83 -12.77 -4.04
CA ILE A 80 6.23 -12.24 -5.26
C ILE A 80 6.24 -13.36 -6.31
N GLU A 81 5.19 -13.45 -7.12
CA GLU A 81 5.15 -14.38 -8.25
C GLU A 81 6.23 -14.00 -9.27
N SER A 82 6.99 -15.01 -9.69
CA SER A 82 8.19 -14.86 -10.52
C SER A 82 7.94 -14.14 -11.84
N ALA A 83 6.74 -14.29 -12.41
CA ALA A 83 6.31 -13.60 -13.64
C ALA A 83 6.27 -12.06 -13.51
N TYR A 84 6.20 -11.52 -12.29
CA TYR A 84 6.14 -10.08 -12.04
C TYR A 84 7.46 -9.49 -11.52
N LEU A 85 8.48 -10.32 -11.31
CA LEU A 85 9.80 -9.88 -10.85
C LEU A 85 10.64 -9.33 -12.01
N SER A 86 11.43 -8.30 -11.71
CA SER A 86 12.48 -7.85 -12.62
C SER A 86 13.64 -8.85 -12.60
N THR A 87 14.27 -9.06 -13.76
CA THR A 87 15.45 -9.91 -13.90
C THR A 87 16.70 -9.08 -14.12
N VAL A 88 17.83 -9.61 -13.68
CA VAL A 88 19.17 -9.11 -14.05
C VAL A 88 19.97 -10.22 -14.72
N PRO A 89 20.81 -9.88 -15.70
CA PRO A 89 21.70 -10.87 -16.32
C PRO A 89 22.61 -11.49 -15.25
N ALA A 90 22.62 -12.82 -15.15
CA ALA A 90 23.56 -13.51 -14.26
C ALA A 90 24.77 -14.04 -15.05
N PRO A 91 25.93 -14.25 -14.38
CA PRO A 91 27.16 -14.71 -15.03
C PRO A 91 27.04 -16.06 -15.75
N ASN A 92 26.04 -16.88 -15.40
CA ASN A 92 25.78 -18.17 -16.02
C ASN A 92 24.90 -18.09 -17.28
N GLY A 93 24.62 -16.88 -17.78
CA GLY A 93 23.78 -16.63 -18.95
C GLY A 93 22.28 -16.83 -18.71
N LYS A 94 21.85 -17.09 -17.47
CA LYS A 94 20.44 -17.12 -17.08
C LYS A 94 20.08 -15.83 -16.35
N ASP A 95 18.94 -15.26 -16.72
CA ASP A 95 18.37 -14.14 -15.99
C ASP A 95 18.01 -14.55 -14.55
N LYS A 96 18.48 -13.77 -13.58
CA LYS A 96 18.18 -13.95 -12.16
C LYS A 96 17.07 -12.99 -11.75
N ALA A 97 15.95 -13.53 -11.30
CA ALA A 97 14.88 -12.75 -10.69
C ALA A 97 15.35 -12.11 -9.38
N ILE A 98 15.03 -10.83 -9.18
CA ILE A 98 15.31 -10.12 -7.93
C ILE A 98 14.06 -10.20 -7.05
N ASP A 99 13.99 -11.20 -6.18
CA ASP A 99 12.94 -11.30 -5.17
C ASP A 99 13.32 -10.48 -3.92
N ARG A 100 12.56 -9.41 -3.69
CA ARG A 100 12.59 -8.62 -2.46
C ARG A 100 11.15 -8.45 -1.98
N LYS A 101 10.98 -8.67 -0.69
CA LYS A 101 9.69 -8.65 -0.01
C LYS A 101 9.43 -7.24 0.50
N THR A 102 8.24 -7.03 1.04
CA THR A 102 7.94 -5.84 1.85
C THR A 102 7.40 -6.30 3.20
N ASP A 103 7.39 -5.44 4.21
CA ASP A 103 6.90 -5.83 5.52
C ASP A 103 5.37 -5.90 5.57
N PHE A 104 4.72 -4.81 5.14
CA PHE A 104 3.27 -4.65 5.25
C PHE A 104 2.63 -4.20 3.95
N VAL A 105 1.33 -4.47 3.83
CA VAL A 105 0.52 -3.94 2.74
C VAL A 105 -0.88 -3.58 3.22
N LEU A 106 -1.47 -2.55 2.63
CA LEU A 106 -2.88 -2.25 2.82
C LEU A 106 -3.70 -3.07 1.81
N ALA A 107 -4.56 -3.93 2.32
CA ALA A 107 -5.42 -4.77 1.52
C ALA A 107 -6.87 -4.29 1.58
N TYR A 108 -7.60 -4.46 0.49
CA TYR A 108 -9.05 -4.28 0.49
C TYR A 108 -9.68 -5.42 1.29
N SER A 109 -10.58 -5.07 2.20
CA SER A 109 -11.03 -5.95 3.27
C SER A 109 -12.05 -6.99 2.80
N HIS A 110 -11.75 -8.27 3.00
CA HIS A 110 -12.72 -9.36 2.90
C HIS A 110 -13.86 -9.28 3.94
N ARG A 111 -13.76 -8.38 4.93
CA ARG A 111 -14.80 -8.20 5.96
C ARG A 111 -15.82 -7.13 5.60
N HIS A 112 -15.56 -6.35 4.55
CA HIS A 112 -16.54 -5.40 4.01
C HIS A 112 -17.49 -6.13 3.06
N HIS A 113 -18.80 -5.94 3.21
CA HIS A 113 -19.82 -6.76 2.53
C HIS A 113 -19.69 -6.69 1.00
N GLU A 114 -19.48 -5.50 0.43
CA GLU A 114 -19.39 -5.34 -1.04
C GLU A 114 -18.10 -5.91 -1.62
N LEU A 115 -16.99 -5.76 -0.88
CA LEU A 115 -15.69 -6.26 -1.32
C LEU A 115 -15.66 -7.79 -1.23
N SER A 116 -16.21 -8.35 -0.15
CA SER A 116 -16.41 -9.79 0.01
C SER A 116 -17.27 -10.37 -1.12
N ALA A 117 -18.41 -9.73 -1.42
CA ALA A 117 -19.27 -10.15 -2.52
C ALA A 117 -18.55 -10.09 -3.88
N LEU A 118 -17.71 -9.07 -4.11
CA LEU A 118 -16.89 -8.98 -5.31
C LEU A 118 -15.87 -10.13 -5.39
N TYR A 119 -15.19 -10.46 -4.29
CA TYR A 119 -14.24 -11.59 -4.27
C TYR A 119 -14.92 -12.94 -4.53
N GLU A 120 -16.12 -13.17 -3.99
CA GLU A 120 -16.84 -14.40 -4.29
C GLU A 120 -17.27 -14.49 -5.75
N ARG A 121 -17.67 -13.37 -6.37
CA ARG A 121 -17.96 -13.34 -7.81
C ARG A 121 -16.71 -13.59 -8.67
N LEU A 122 -15.57 -12.99 -8.30
CA LEU A 122 -14.29 -13.26 -8.98
C LEU A 122 -13.92 -14.73 -8.89
N ARG A 123 -14.13 -15.36 -7.73
CA ARG A 123 -13.91 -16.79 -7.54
C ARG A 123 -14.86 -17.64 -8.38
N ALA A 124 -16.15 -17.31 -8.42
CA ALA A 124 -17.12 -17.99 -9.26
C ALA A 124 -16.77 -17.89 -10.76
N ALA A 125 -16.20 -16.77 -11.19
CA ALA A 125 -15.70 -16.56 -12.55
C ALA A 125 -14.30 -17.16 -12.82
N ASN A 126 -13.70 -17.87 -11.85
CA ASN A 126 -12.35 -18.43 -11.94
C ASN A 126 -11.26 -17.36 -12.21
N HIS A 127 -11.44 -16.19 -11.61
CA HIS A 127 -10.56 -15.02 -11.66
C HIS A 127 -10.12 -14.59 -10.25
N ASP A 128 -9.86 -15.54 -9.35
CA ASP A 128 -9.50 -15.26 -7.96
C ASP A 128 -8.02 -14.93 -7.75
N VAL A 129 -7.16 -14.95 -8.78
CA VAL A 129 -5.76 -14.51 -8.66
C VAL A 129 -5.63 -13.02 -8.98
N ILE A 130 -5.67 -12.20 -7.93
CA ILE A 130 -5.82 -10.73 -7.99
C ILE A 130 -4.49 -10.01 -7.75
N SER A 131 -3.66 -10.47 -6.82
CA SER A 131 -2.40 -9.80 -6.50
C SER A 131 -1.19 -10.52 -7.08
N HIS A 132 -0.04 -9.88 -6.93
CA HIS A 132 1.26 -10.33 -7.44
C HIS A 132 1.98 -11.28 -6.47
N THR A 133 1.37 -11.65 -5.33
CA THR A 133 1.98 -12.55 -4.33
C THR A 133 1.62 -14.01 -4.57
N THR A 134 2.41 -14.95 -4.05
CA THR A 134 2.15 -16.39 -4.19
C THR A 134 1.33 -17.00 -3.06
N ASP A 135 1.21 -16.31 -1.92
CA ASP A 135 0.50 -16.82 -0.74
C ASP A 135 -1.00 -17.07 -1.02
N PRO A 136 -1.59 -18.20 -0.57
CA PRO A 136 -2.97 -18.57 -0.88
C PRO A 136 -4.04 -17.53 -0.52
N PHE A 137 -3.81 -16.71 0.49
CA PHE A 137 -4.75 -15.69 0.93
C PHE A 137 -4.51 -14.37 0.19
N THR A 138 -3.30 -13.83 0.26
CA THR A 138 -3.01 -12.50 -0.32
C THR A 138 -3.01 -12.51 -1.85
N LYS A 139 -2.72 -13.64 -2.51
CA LYS A 139 -2.89 -13.77 -3.97
C LYS A 139 -4.31 -13.52 -4.42
N ARG A 140 -5.30 -13.81 -3.56
CA ARG A 140 -6.74 -13.63 -3.81
C ARG A 140 -7.32 -12.37 -3.20
N THR A 141 -6.46 -11.47 -2.77
CA THR A 141 -6.85 -10.23 -2.13
C THR A 141 -6.35 -9.07 -2.97
N ALA A 142 -7.19 -8.07 -3.20
CA ALA A 142 -6.73 -6.85 -3.84
C ALA A 142 -5.78 -6.12 -2.88
N LEU A 143 -4.56 -5.80 -3.35
CA LEU A 143 -3.52 -5.14 -2.56
C LEU A 143 -3.28 -3.70 -3.06
N PHE A 144 -2.95 -2.82 -2.15
CA PHE A 144 -2.66 -1.42 -2.41
C PHE A 144 -1.60 -0.89 -1.44
N SER A 145 -0.60 -0.19 -1.95
CA SER A 145 0.46 0.45 -1.16
C SER A 145 1.22 -0.48 -0.20
N GLY A 146 2.43 -0.86 -0.59
CA GLY A 146 3.38 -1.54 0.29
C GLY A 146 4.00 -0.62 1.34
N LEU A 147 4.49 -1.20 2.43
CA LEU A 147 5.33 -0.53 3.42
C LEU A 147 6.52 -1.39 3.81
N GLU A 148 7.71 -0.81 3.71
CA GLU A 148 8.97 -1.42 4.08
C GLU A 148 9.53 -0.68 5.29
N VAL A 149 9.91 -1.41 6.32
CA VAL A 149 10.35 -0.89 7.61
C VAL A 149 11.78 -1.31 7.85
N LYS A 150 12.58 -0.37 8.32
CA LYS A 150 13.94 -0.58 8.79
C LYS A 150 14.11 0.05 10.18
N PRO A 151 14.98 -0.51 11.02
CA PRO A 151 15.31 0.11 12.29
C PRO A 151 16.00 1.47 12.09
N ASP A 152 16.18 2.26 13.17
CA ASP A 152 16.79 3.61 13.10
C ASP A 152 18.22 3.61 12.50
N TYR A 153 18.93 2.49 12.62
CA TYR A 153 20.26 2.27 12.02
C TYR A 153 20.21 1.56 10.65
N GLY A 154 19.01 1.34 10.11
CA GLY A 154 18.81 0.64 8.85
C GLY A 154 19.10 1.49 7.63
N ASN A 155 19.21 0.83 6.46
CA ASN A 155 19.60 1.47 5.22
C ASN A 155 18.38 1.86 4.37
N LEU A 156 18.20 3.17 4.16
CA LEU A 156 17.12 3.70 3.30
C LEU A 156 17.23 3.20 1.86
N THR A 157 18.43 3.11 1.29
CA THR A 157 18.63 2.62 -0.09
C THR A 157 18.21 1.15 -0.22
N GLU A 158 18.41 0.35 0.83
CA GLU A 158 17.91 -1.02 0.85
C GLU A 158 16.37 -1.02 0.87
N ALA A 159 15.76 -0.24 1.76
CA ALA A 159 14.29 -0.13 1.83
C ALA A 159 13.69 0.35 0.51
N GLU A 160 14.32 1.32 -0.15
CA GLU A 160 13.93 1.84 -1.46
C GLU A 160 14.00 0.77 -2.56
N LEU A 161 15.05 -0.04 -2.59
CA LEU A 161 15.17 -1.15 -3.54
C LEU A 161 14.06 -2.18 -3.32
N GLN A 162 13.83 -2.60 -2.07
CA GLN A 162 12.77 -3.56 -1.74
C GLN A 162 11.39 -3.02 -2.13
N MET A 163 11.12 -1.75 -1.81
CA MET A 163 9.89 -1.07 -2.18
C MET A 163 9.70 -0.98 -3.69
N SER A 164 10.74 -0.62 -4.43
CA SER A 164 10.68 -0.47 -5.89
C SER A 164 10.32 -1.77 -6.58
N ILE A 165 10.85 -2.90 -6.09
CA ILE A 165 10.54 -4.24 -6.60
C ILE A 165 9.08 -4.59 -6.34
N TRP A 166 8.58 -4.34 -5.11
CA TRP A 166 7.18 -4.58 -4.74
C TRP A 166 6.22 -3.75 -5.60
N MET A 167 6.47 -2.44 -5.73
CA MET A 167 5.62 -1.54 -6.51
C MET A 167 5.58 -1.93 -7.99
N ALA A 168 6.74 -2.28 -8.57
CA ALA A 168 6.81 -2.72 -9.96
C ALA A 168 6.02 -4.01 -10.20
N ALA A 169 6.13 -4.99 -9.31
CA ALA A 169 5.36 -6.23 -9.40
C ALA A 169 3.85 -5.99 -9.25
N SER A 170 3.44 -5.13 -8.30
CA SER A 170 2.05 -4.73 -8.10
C SER A 170 1.44 -4.14 -9.36
N LEU A 171 2.11 -3.17 -9.99
CA LEU A 171 1.61 -2.50 -11.18
C LEU A 171 1.57 -3.42 -12.41
N ARG A 172 2.56 -4.31 -12.59
CA ARG A 172 2.53 -5.33 -13.66
C ARG A 172 1.31 -6.25 -13.53
N LYS A 173 1.01 -6.73 -12.32
CA LYS A 173 -0.21 -7.54 -12.09
C LYS A 173 -1.47 -6.76 -12.37
N LYS A 174 -1.54 -5.50 -11.92
CA LYS A 174 -2.69 -4.61 -12.17
C LYS A 174 -2.91 -4.35 -13.66
N GLN A 175 -1.84 -4.20 -14.43
CA GLN A 175 -1.89 -4.09 -15.89
C GLN A 175 -2.41 -5.38 -16.56
N GLU A 176 -1.96 -6.56 -16.09
CA GLU A 176 -2.48 -7.84 -16.56
C GLU A 176 -4.00 -7.95 -16.32
N LEU A 177 -4.45 -7.64 -15.10
CA LEU A 177 -5.87 -7.64 -14.75
C LEU A 177 -6.67 -6.68 -15.64
N ALA A 178 -6.17 -5.47 -15.86
CA ALA A 178 -6.83 -4.48 -16.70
C ALA A 178 -6.96 -4.96 -18.15
N THR A 179 -5.91 -5.58 -18.68
CA THR A 179 -5.90 -6.17 -20.02
C THR A 179 -6.94 -7.29 -20.14
N ALA A 180 -6.98 -8.20 -19.15
CA ALA A 180 -7.96 -9.28 -19.11
C ALA A 180 -9.41 -8.77 -18.95
N ALA A 181 -9.60 -7.65 -18.25
CA ALA A 181 -10.89 -7.00 -18.04
C ALA A 181 -11.37 -6.17 -19.24
N GLY A 182 -10.56 -6.04 -20.30
CA GLY A 182 -10.84 -5.14 -21.42
C GLY A 182 -10.85 -3.65 -21.02
N VAL A 183 -10.30 -3.30 -19.86
CA VAL A 183 -10.21 -1.90 -19.40
C VAL A 183 -8.98 -1.28 -20.04
N PRO A 184 -9.10 -0.19 -20.83
CA PRO A 184 -7.96 0.39 -21.55
C PRO A 184 -6.94 1.00 -20.57
N TYR A 185 -6.02 0.20 -20.07
CA TYR A 185 -5.00 0.62 -19.10
C TYR A 185 -4.11 1.76 -19.64
N LYS A 186 -3.86 1.77 -20.97
CA LYS A 186 -3.13 2.84 -21.67
C LYS A 186 -3.82 4.21 -21.65
N SER A 187 -5.10 4.26 -21.28
CA SER A 187 -5.84 5.52 -21.07
C SER A 187 -5.85 5.97 -19.61
N LEU A 188 -5.08 5.29 -18.74
CA LEU A 188 -4.90 5.58 -17.32
C LEU A 188 -3.46 6.03 -16.98
N PRO A 189 -2.82 6.94 -17.75
CA PRO A 189 -1.44 7.36 -17.49
C PRO A 189 -1.24 8.00 -16.10
N ASP A 190 -2.33 8.37 -15.42
CA ASP A 190 -2.33 9.02 -14.11
C ASP A 190 -2.49 8.04 -12.93
N LEU A 191 -2.52 6.72 -13.15
CA LEU A 191 -2.68 5.77 -12.06
C LEU A 191 -1.37 5.65 -11.27
N VAL A 192 -1.30 6.42 -10.20
CA VAL A 192 -0.16 6.44 -9.27
C VAL A 192 -0.45 5.53 -8.08
N GLU A 193 0.41 4.55 -7.83
CA GLU A 193 0.36 3.79 -6.58
C GLU A 193 1.40 4.34 -5.60
N PRO A 194 0.98 4.90 -4.45
CA PRO A 194 1.91 5.32 -3.43
C PRO A 194 2.44 4.11 -2.64
N ALA A 195 3.62 4.25 -2.06
CA ALA A 195 4.14 3.32 -1.07
C ALA A 195 5.07 4.04 -0.08
N VAL A 196 5.40 3.39 1.03
CA VAL A 196 6.11 4.05 2.15
C VAL A 196 7.29 3.23 2.64
N ALA A 197 8.50 3.79 2.56
CA ALA A 197 9.63 3.28 3.31
C ALA A 197 9.69 3.96 4.69
N VAL A 198 9.98 3.20 5.74
CA VAL A 198 10.11 3.69 7.11
C VAL A 198 11.52 3.33 7.59
N VAL A 199 12.28 4.31 8.05
CA VAL A 199 13.59 4.08 8.68
C VAL A 199 13.59 4.75 10.04
N GLY A 200 13.54 3.92 11.09
CA GLY A 200 13.35 4.38 12.45
C GLY A 200 12.14 5.31 12.56
N HIS A 201 12.39 6.56 12.93
CA HIS A 201 11.32 7.54 13.07
C HIS A 201 10.73 8.06 11.77
N GLN A 202 11.47 8.00 10.66
CA GLN A 202 11.14 8.74 9.44
C GLN A 202 10.35 7.89 8.46
N HIS A 203 9.30 8.47 7.88
CA HIS A 203 8.51 7.87 6.80
C HIS A 203 8.79 8.62 5.50
N TYR A 204 9.03 7.87 4.43
CA TYR A 204 9.43 8.34 3.11
C TYR A 204 8.42 7.85 2.08
N ILE A 205 7.91 8.77 1.24
CA ILE A 205 6.84 8.46 0.29
C ILE A 205 7.41 8.27 -1.10
N TYR A 206 7.02 7.17 -1.73
CA TYR A 206 7.35 6.83 -3.09
C TYR A 206 6.07 6.71 -3.91
N TYR A 207 6.18 6.97 -5.20
CA TYR A 207 5.09 6.89 -6.17
C TYR A 207 5.53 6.02 -7.32
N ALA A 208 4.71 5.05 -7.71
CA ALA A 208 4.94 4.26 -8.90
C ALA A 208 3.82 4.46 -9.91
N PHE A 209 4.20 4.54 -11.18
CA PHE A 209 3.26 4.63 -12.29
C PHE A 209 3.86 3.95 -13.51
N GLN A 210 2.99 3.59 -14.44
CA GLN A 210 3.41 2.99 -15.71
C GLN A 210 4.02 4.07 -16.61
N GLN A 211 5.16 3.78 -17.24
CA GLN A 211 5.67 4.62 -18.32
C GLN A 211 5.37 3.99 -19.68
N ASP A 212 4.92 4.82 -20.62
CA ASP A 212 4.65 4.42 -22.00
C ASP A 212 5.90 4.41 -22.88
N ASP A 213 6.88 5.26 -22.56
CA ASP A 213 8.15 5.35 -23.27
C ASP A 213 9.01 4.12 -23.01
N PHE A 214 9.68 3.67 -24.05
CA PHE A 214 10.68 2.62 -23.95
C PHE A 214 11.97 3.18 -23.36
N VAL A 215 12.43 2.62 -22.25
CA VAL A 215 13.80 2.79 -21.77
C VAL A 215 14.56 1.51 -22.16
N ASP A 216 15.62 1.65 -22.95
CA ASP A 216 16.38 0.53 -23.52
C ASP A 216 15.52 -0.54 -24.24
N GLY A 217 14.47 -0.10 -24.94
CA GLY A 217 13.57 -1.00 -25.66
C GLY A 217 12.61 -1.80 -24.78
N GLN A 218 12.53 -1.51 -23.47
CA GLN A 218 11.59 -2.14 -22.55
C GLN A 218 10.56 -1.12 -22.01
N ARG A 219 9.31 -1.57 -21.88
CA ARG A 219 8.28 -0.85 -21.12
C ARG A 219 8.46 -1.13 -19.64
N GLY A 220 8.39 -0.10 -18.80
CA GLY A 220 8.73 -0.20 -17.39
C GLY A 220 7.73 0.46 -16.45
N VAL A 221 7.93 0.19 -15.17
CA VAL A 221 7.33 0.95 -14.07
C VAL A 221 8.37 1.97 -13.63
N HIS A 222 7.96 3.24 -13.55
CA HIS A 222 8.77 4.29 -12.94
C HIS A 222 8.42 4.39 -11.47
N VAL A 223 9.45 4.50 -10.62
CA VAL A 223 9.32 4.74 -9.19
C VAL A 223 10.00 6.08 -8.90
N LEU A 224 9.24 7.04 -8.38
CA LEU A 224 9.72 8.35 -7.96
C LEU A 224 9.73 8.45 -6.44
N GLY A 225 10.77 9.04 -5.90
CA GLY A 225 10.90 9.34 -4.48
C GLY A 225 12.34 9.21 -3.99
N PRO A 226 12.55 9.38 -2.67
CA PRO A 226 11.53 9.78 -1.71
C PRO A 226 11.07 11.23 -1.92
N GLU A 227 9.78 11.50 -1.80
CA GLU A 227 9.23 12.87 -1.87
C GLU A 227 9.68 13.68 -0.65
N SER A 228 10.65 14.59 -0.87
CA SER A 228 11.27 15.40 0.19
C SER A 228 10.65 16.78 0.37
N ASP A 229 10.01 17.33 -0.67
CA ASP A 229 9.73 18.77 -0.73
C ASP A 229 8.28 19.08 -0.32
N ARG A 230 7.36 18.14 -0.54
CA ARG A 230 5.94 18.34 -0.26
C ARG A 230 5.51 18.01 1.16
N PHE A 231 6.29 17.18 1.89
CA PHE A 231 5.89 16.65 3.19
C PHE A 231 6.87 17.02 4.31
N ASP A 232 6.58 18.10 5.02
CA ASP A 232 7.35 18.47 6.21
C ASP A 232 7.08 17.51 7.39
N ALA A 233 8.15 16.87 7.87
CA ALA A 233 8.23 16.14 9.15
C ALA A 233 7.20 15.00 9.33
N LEU A 234 7.27 14.00 8.45
CA LEU A 234 6.61 12.71 8.60
C LEU A 234 7.42 11.80 9.55
N LYS A 235 7.33 12.07 10.86
CA LYS A 235 8.15 11.39 11.88
C LYS A 235 7.37 10.92 13.09
N THR A 236 7.82 9.84 13.72
CA THR A 236 7.28 9.36 15.01
C THR A 236 8.02 9.94 16.24
N ASP A 237 9.01 10.81 16.03
CA ASP A 237 9.84 11.44 17.08
C ASP A 237 9.11 12.56 17.86
N SER A 238 7.86 12.83 17.52
CA SER A 238 7.01 13.80 18.20
C SER A 238 5.53 13.46 18.05
N ILE A 239 4.73 13.84 19.05
CA ILE A 239 3.27 13.70 19.01
C ILE A 239 2.68 14.39 17.77
N ARG A 240 3.16 15.60 17.44
CA ARG A 240 2.73 16.32 16.23
C ARG A 240 3.05 15.55 14.95
N GLY A 241 4.24 14.95 14.86
CA GLY A 241 4.64 14.12 13.73
C GLY A 241 3.73 12.90 13.56
N ILE A 242 3.36 12.24 14.65
CA ILE A 242 2.42 11.11 14.61
C ILE A 242 1.04 11.53 14.09
N PHE A 243 0.50 12.67 14.52
CA PHE A 243 -0.76 13.16 13.95
C PHE A 243 -0.65 13.51 12.46
N ARG A 244 0.51 14.01 12.00
CA ARG A 244 0.77 14.21 10.56
C ARG A 244 0.79 12.88 9.81
N LEU A 245 1.42 11.85 10.38
CA LEU A 245 1.42 10.50 9.81
C LEU A 245 0.01 9.91 9.77
N LEU A 246 -0.80 10.07 10.82
CA LEU A 246 -2.20 9.64 10.81
C LEU A 246 -2.99 10.32 9.69
N ARG A 247 -2.78 11.63 9.47
CA ARG A 247 -3.41 12.35 8.35
C ARG A 247 -2.92 11.85 7.00
N LEU A 248 -1.61 11.63 6.85
CA LEU A 248 -1.02 11.08 5.63
C LEU A 248 -1.62 9.71 5.30
N TYR A 249 -1.58 8.77 6.24
CA TYR A 249 -2.13 7.43 6.04
C TYR A 249 -3.64 7.50 5.80
N GLY A 250 -4.37 8.36 6.50
CA GLY A 250 -5.78 8.62 6.22
C GLY A 250 -6.03 9.13 4.79
N ASN A 251 -5.17 10.01 4.27
CA ASN A 251 -5.24 10.46 2.88
C ASN A 251 -4.93 9.33 1.91
N LEU A 252 -3.97 8.46 2.22
CA LEU A 252 -3.62 7.30 1.39
C LEU A 252 -4.79 6.30 1.33
N LEU A 253 -5.44 6.03 2.46
CA LEU A 253 -6.65 5.19 2.52
C LEU A 253 -7.82 5.82 1.75
N ARG A 254 -7.99 7.14 1.79
CA ARG A 254 -9.01 7.83 0.99
C ARG A 254 -8.69 7.78 -0.49
N TYR A 255 -7.44 8.04 -0.88
CA TYR A 255 -7.00 7.97 -2.26
C TYR A 255 -7.21 6.57 -2.86
N GLY A 256 -6.83 5.52 -2.13
CA GLY A 256 -7.02 4.14 -2.59
C GLY A 256 -8.48 3.72 -2.73
N MET A 257 -9.41 4.32 -1.97
CA MET A 257 -10.85 4.07 -2.04
C MET A 257 -11.63 5.16 -2.78
N ASP A 258 -10.96 6.07 -3.49
CA ASP A 258 -11.61 7.18 -4.15
C ASP A 258 -12.52 6.68 -5.27
N GLU A 259 -13.84 6.81 -5.06
CA GLU A 259 -14.89 6.31 -5.96
C GLU A 259 -15.26 7.31 -7.07
N GLU A 260 -14.66 8.50 -7.07
CA GLU A 260 -14.90 9.50 -8.11
C GLU A 260 -14.46 8.98 -9.49
N GLU A 261 -14.96 9.60 -10.56
CA GLU A 261 -14.64 9.24 -11.95
C GLU A 261 -13.12 9.27 -12.24
N ASN A 262 -12.38 10.10 -11.49
CA ASN A 262 -10.92 10.19 -11.57
C ASN A 262 -10.18 9.53 -10.39
N GLY A 263 -10.91 8.92 -9.45
CA GLY A 263 -10.36 8.28 -8.27
C GLY A 263 -9.70 6.93 -8.57
N TYR A 264 -8.77 6.50 -7.71
CA TYR A 264 -8.03 5.24 -7.89
C TYR A 264 -8.99 4.03 -7.95
N TRP A 265 -9.99 3.99 -7.07
CA TRP A 265 -10.95 2.90 -7.03
C TRP A 265 -11.98 3.03 -8.15
N GLY A 266 -12.61 4.21 -8.27
CA GLY A 266 -13.70 4.48 -9.21
C GLY A 266 -13.29 4.38 -10.68
N ARG A 267 -12.15 4.96 -11.05
CA ARG A 267 -11.66 4.98 -12.45
C ARG A 267 -11.02 3.67 -12.86
N PHE A 268 -10.31 3.02 -11.94
CA PHE A 268 -9.44 1.90 -12.28
C PHE A 268 -9.84 0.60 -11.60
N PHE A 269 -9.61 0.48 -10.28
CA PHE A 269 -9.53 -0.86 -9.71
C PHE A 269 -10.90 -1.54 -9.61
N LYS A 270 -11.96 -0.78 -9.31
CA LYS A 270 -13.33 -1.29 -9.28
C LYS A 270 -13.80 -1.76 -10.67
N PRO A 271 -13.75 -0.94 -11.74
CA PRO A 271 -14.12 -1.41 -13.08
C PRO A 271 -13.36 -2.66 -13.53
N VAL A 272 -12.04 -2.72 -13.26
CA VAL A 272 -11.22 -3.90 -13.60
C VAL A 272 -11.75 -5.14 -12.90
N LEU A 273 -11.89 -5.11 -11.58
CA LEU A 273 -12.33 -6.27 -10.82
C LEU A 273 -13.79 -6.64 -11.13
N GLU A 274 -14.67 -5.67 -11.31
CA GLU A 274 -16.07 -5.92 -11.66
C GLU A 274 -16.24 -6.54 -13.04
N ASN A 275 -15.44 -6.12 -14.03
CA ASN A 275 -15.46 -6.72 -15.36
C ASN A 275 -14.89 -8.13 -15.36
N MET A 276 -13.79 -8.37 -14.64
CA MET A 276 -13.26 -9.73 -14.43
C MET A 276 -14.32 -10.65 -13.80
N ALA A 277 -15.11 -10.14 -12.87
CA ALA A 277 -16.17 -10.89 -12.19
C ALA A 277 -17.41 -11.16 -13.07
N LYS A 278 -17.55 -10.53 -14.24
CA LYS A 278 -18.66 -10.74 -15.19
C LYS A 278 -18.32 -11.75 -16.29
N SER A 279 -17.05 -12.02 -16.53
CA SER A 279 -16.60 -12.88 -17.63
C SER A 279 -16.94 -14.35 -17.37
N GLU A 280 -18.13 -14.78 -17.79
CA GLU A 280 -18.38 -16.21 -18.01
C GLU A 280 -17.52 -16.68 -19.19
N ARG A 281 -16.86 -17.84 -19.07
CA ARG A 281 -16.16 -18.44 -20.20
C ARG A 281 -17.14 -18.65 -21.36
N ALA A 282 -16.98 -17.87 -22.42
CA ALA A 282 -17.40 -18.22 -23.79
C ALA A 282 -16.65 -19.46 -24.35
N GLY A 283 -16.09 -20.32 -23.49
CA GLY A 283 -15.18 -21.42 -23.84
C GLY A 283 -15.70 -22.81 -23.51
N ALA A 284 -16.98 -22.98 -23.15
CA ALA A 284 -17.59 -24.30 -22.92
C ALA A 284 -18.49 -24.80 -24.06
N ALA A 285 -18.62 -24.04 -25.16
CA ALA A 285 -19.54 -24.35 -26.27
C ALA A 285 -18.85 -24.77 -27.59
N LEU A 286 -17.56 -25.09 -27.58
CA LEU A 286 -16.83 -25.58 -28.77
C LEU A 286 -16.19 -26.96 -28.59
N SER A 287 -16.63 -27.73 -27.61
CA SER A 287 -16.26 -29.14 -27.47
C SER A 287 -17.47 -29.97 -27.05
N SER A 288 -18.42 -30.13 -27.96
CA SER A 288 -19.39 -31.23 -28.00
C SER A 288 -19.75 -31.51 -29.44
#